data_AF-A0A2M7DNV5-F1
#
_entry.id   AF-A0A2M7DNV5-F1
#
_cell.length_a   1.000
_cell.length_b   1.000
_cell.length_c   1.000
_cell.angle_alpha   90.00
_cell.angle_beta   90.00
_cell.angle_gamma   90.00
#
_symmetry.space_group_name_H-M   'P 1'
#
loop_
_entity.id
_entity.type
_entity.pdbx_description
1 polymer ?
#
loop_
_entity_poly.entity_id
_entity_poly.type
_entity_poly.pdbx_seq_one_letter_code
_entity_poly.pdbx_strand_id
1 'polypeptide(L)'
;MTLETSFQTNFELIIKLIEVIIWPVTLFLILFLFRKSFVGAFHRLGTLKVDSSGIAFSFEKELEKAKATFEIVKPEEMSKGKSGLEIETSEKETPFQQLMTIKESMENAVIDLAKEEGISVTNKNALFLCDALEAKGIITKQKSELTKSLLKVVNLASKNITAAQIQEIKTMYNAL
;
A
#
# COMPACT_ATOMS: atom_id res chain seq x y z
N MET A 1 -53.89 -57.30 23.89
CA MET A 1 -52.42 -57.28 24.07
C MET A 1 -51.66 -56.88 22.80
N THR A 2 -52.29 -56.79 21.62
CA THR A 2 -51.62 -56.42 20.34
C THR A 2 -51.63 -54.93 20.01
N LEU A 3 -52.52 -54.14 20.63
CA LEU A 3 -52.58 -52.68 20.43
C LEU A 3 -51.45 -51.95 21.16
N GLU A 4 -51.13 -52.33 22.39
CA GLU A 4 -50.06 -51.71 23.19
C GLU A 4 -48.67 -51.94 22.60
N THR A 5 -48.39 -53.13 22.06
CA THR A 5 -47.10 -53.43 21.43
C THR A 5 -46.89 -52.63 20.15
N SER A 6 -47.93 -52.44 19.32
CA SER A 6 -47.84 -51.60 18.13
C SER A 6 -47.57 -50.12 18.46
N PHE A 7 -48.17 -49.60 19.53
CA PHE A 7 -47.98 -48.21 19.95
C PHE A 7 -46.56 -47.97 20.44
N GLN A 8 -45.99 -48.90 21.21
CA GLN A 8 -44.60 -48.81 21.67
C GLN A 8 -43.58 -48.84 20.52
N THR A 9 -43.76 -49.73 19.53
CA THR A 9 -42.88 -49.79 18.35
C THR A 9 -42.94 -48.51 17.51
N ASN A 10 -44.15 -47.95 17.33
CA ASN A 10 -44.31 -46.67 16.62
C ASN A 10 -43.66 -45.49 17.36
N PHE A 11 -43.72 -45.48 18.70
CA PHE A 11 -43.08 -44.46 19.52
C PHE A 11 -41.54 -44.55 19.45
N GLU A 12 -40.99 -45.75 19.45
CA GLU A 12 -39.53 -45.97 19.31
C GLU A 12 -39.02 -45.49 17.94
N LEU A 13 -39.79 -45.72 16.86
CA LEU A 13 -39.47 -45.22 15.52
C LEU A 13 -39.47 -43.68 15.45
N ILE A 14 -40.44 -43.03 16.10
CA ILE A 14 -40.51 -41.56 16.18
C ILE A 14 -39.29 -41.01 16.92
N ILE A 15 -38.88 -41.63 18.03
CA ILE A 15 -37.70 -41.21 18.78
C ILE A 15 -36.43 -41.31 17.92
N LYS A 16 -36.23 -42.44 17.23
CA LYS A 16 -35.07 -42.62 16.34
C LYS A 16 -35.04 -41.62 15.19
N LEU A 17 -36.21 -41.25 14.66
CA LEU A 17 -36.31 -40.24 13.61
C LEU A 17 -35.97 -38.84 14.14
N ILE A 18 -36.46 -38.49 15.33
CA ILE A 18 -36.14 -37.22 16.01
C ILE A 18 -34.64 -37.14 16.31
N GLU A 19 -34.02 -38.23 16.78
CA GLU A 19 -32.58 -38.29 17.09
C GLU A 19 -31.71 -38.02 15.85
N VAL A 20 -32.05 -38.62 14.71
CA VAL A 20 -31.34 -38.41 13.43
C VAL A 20 -31.53 -36.99 12.91
N ILE A 21 -32.72 -36.39 13.11
CA ILE A 21 -33.02 -35.02 12.68
C ILE A 21 -32.40 -33.96 13.60
N ILE A 22 -32.14 -34.28 14.87
CA ILE A 22 -31.53 -33.35 15.84
C ILE A 22 -30.16 -32.86 15.36
N TRP A 23 -29.34 -33.72 14.77
CA TRP A 23 -27.98 -33.38 14.33
C TRP A 23 -27.92 -32.34 13.20
N PRO A 24 -28.62 -32.51 12.05
CA PRO A 24 -28.65 -31.49 11.01
C PRO A 24 -29.31 -30.19 11.48
N VAL A 25 -30.34 -30.27 12.35
CA VAL A 25 -31.00 -29.08 12.90
C VAL A 25 -30.06 -28.32 13.83
N THR A 26 -29.35 -28.99 14.73
CA THR A 26 -28.39 -28.36 15.64
C THR A 26 -27.23 -27.75 14.85
N LEU A 27 -26.72 -28.43 13.83
CA LEU A 27 -25.68 -27.90 12.95
C LEU A 27 -26.15 -26.65 12.19
N PHE A 28 -27.39 -26.67 11.67
CA PHE A 28 -28.00 -25.51 11.03
C PHE A 28 -28.17 -24.34 12.00
N LEU A 29 -28.58 -24.61 13.24
CA LEU A 29 -28.82 -23.60 14.28
C LEU A 29 -27.49 -22.96 14.74
N ILE A 30 -26.44 -23.77 14.90
CA ILE A 30 -25.08 -23.28 15.19
C ILE A 30 -24.59 -22.38 14.04
N LEU A 31 -24.70 -22.83 12.79
CA LEU A 31 -24.33 -22.00 11.63
C LEU A 31 -25.14 -20.71 11.56
N PHE A 32 -26.43 -20.76 11.89
CA PHE A 32 -27.31 -19.59 11.87
C PHE A 32 -26.95 -18.58 12.96
N LEU A 33 -26.71 -19.02 14.20
CA LEU A 33 -26.29 -18.16 15.32
C LEU A 33 -24.91 -17.53 15.07
N PHE A 34 -23.98 -18.30 14.52
CA PHE A 34 -22.60 -17.83 14.28
C PHE A 34 -22.43 -17.08 12.95
N ARG A 35 -23.47 -16.97 12.11
CA ARG A 35 -23.41 -16.25 10.82
C ARG A 35 -22.81 -14.86 10.97
N LYS A 36 -23.20 -14.10 12.00
CA LYS A 36 -22.71 -12.72 12.22
C LYS A 36 -21.23 -12.69 12.64
N SER A 37 -20.79 -13.65 13.44
CA SER A 37 -19.40 -13.77 13.92
C SER A 37 -18.44 -14.17 12.79
N PHE A 38 -18.86 -15.06 11.89
CA PHE A 38 -18.08 -15.43 10.71
C PHE A 38 -17.91 -14.25 9.75
N VAL A 39 -18.98 -13.48 9.47
CA VAL A 39 -18.89 -12.31 8.59
C VAL A 39 -17.88 -11.29 9.14
N GLY A 40 -17.89 -11.02 10.45
CA GLY A 40 -16.91 -10.14 11.09
C GLY A 40 -15.47 -10.64 11.00
N ALA A 41 -15.25 -11.95 11.22
CA ALA A 41 -13.92 -12.56 11.12
C ALA A 41 -13.39 -12.61 9.68
N PHE A 42 -14.24 -12.96 8.71
CA PHE A 42 -13.90 -12.96 7.28
C PHE A 42 -13.61 -11.55 6.76
N HIS A 43 -14.36 -10.53 7.22
CA HIS A 43 -14.08 -9.14 6.86
C HIS A 43 -12.70 -8.71 7.37
N ARG A 44 -12.31 -9.09 8.60
CA ARG A 44 -11.00 -8.74 9.17
C ARG A 44 -9.84 -9.45 8.48
N LEU A 45 -10.00 -10.73 8.13
CA LEU A 45 -9.01 -11.46 7.34
C LEU A 45 -8.91 -10.94 5.90
N GLY A 46 -10.05 -10.54 5.32
CA GLY A 46 -10.12 -9.88 4.02
C GLY A 46 -9.39 -8.53 4.02
N THR A 47 -9.65 -7.67 5.00
CA THR A 47 -8.99 -6.36 5.10
C THR A 47 -7.49 -6.47 5.33
N LEU A 48 -7.00 -7.42 6.12
CA LEU A 48 -5.54 -7.57 6.33
C LEU A 48 -4.79 -8.04 5.07
N LYS A 49 -5.43 -8.90 4.25
CA LYS A 49 -4.88 -9.32 2.95
C LYS A 49 -5.02 -8.22 1.89
N VAL A 50 -6.09 -7.44 1.92
CA VAL A 50 -6.34 -6.33 0.98
C VAL A 50 -5.49 -5.10 1.30
N ASP A 51 -5.24 -4.78 2.57
CA ASP A 51 -4.46 -3.61 2.95
C ASP A 51 -2.96 -3.81 2.61
N SER A 52 -2.41 -5.00 2.92
CA SER A 52 -1.03 -5.34 2.53
C SER A 52 -0.87 -5.51 1.02
N SER A 53 -1.78 -6.23 0.35
CA SER A 53 -1.71 -6.45 -1.10
C SER A 53 -2.08 -5.20 -1.92
N GLY A 54 -2.97 -4.35 -1.41
CA GLY A 54 -3.45 -3.14 -2.08
C GLY A 54 -2.44 -2.00 -2.01
N ILE A 55 -1.78 -1.82 -0.86
CA ILE A 55 -0.68 -0.86 -0.72
C ILE A 55 0.53 -1.31 -1.55
N ALA A 56 0.90 -2.59 -1.50
CA ALA A 56 1.97 -3.14 -2.35
C ALA A 56 1.64 -2.90 -3.83
N PHE A 57 0.48 -3.37 -4.31
CA PHE A 57 0.08 -3.19 -5.71
C PHE A 57 0.07 -1.72 -6.17
N SER A 58 -0.33 -0.80 -5.28
CA SER A 58 -0.29 0.64 -5.56
C SER A 58 1.13 1.19 -5.61
N PHE A 59 2.03 0.71 -4.73
CA PHE A 59 3.45 1.05 -4.75
C PHE A 59 4.12 0.52 -6.03
N GLU A 60 3.95 -0.75 -6.37
CA GLU A 60 4.54 -1.33 -7.59
C GLU A 60 4.06 -0.58 -8.84
N LYS A 61 2.76 -0.27 -8.91
CA LYS A 61 2.19 0.51 -10.02
C LYS A 61 2.77 1.91 -10.13
N GLU A 62 2.93 2.63 -9.01
CA GLU A 62 3.52 3.97 -9.03
C GLU A 62 5.03 3.91 -9.28
N LEU A 63 5.73 2.85 -8.85
CA LEU A 63 7.14 2.62 -9.15
C LEU A 63 7.35 2.39 -10.65
N GLU A 64 6.55 1.53 -11.27
CA GLU A 64 6.57 1.32 -12.72
C GLU A 64 6.25 2.61 -13.48
N LYS A 65 5.28 3.39 -12.99
CA LYS A 65 4.95 4.69 -13.58
C LYS A 65 6.11 5.69 -13.45
N ALA A 66 6.77 5.75 -12.29
CA ALA A 66 7.94 6.60 -12.10
C ALA A 66 9.09 6.19 -13.03
N LYS A 67 9.30 4.88 -13.21
CA LYS A 67 10.28 4.33 -14.15
C LYS A 67 9.94 4.68 -15.60
N ALA A 68 8.68 4.52 -16.01
CA ALA A 68 8.24 4.90 -17.35
C ALA A 68 8.43 6.41 -17.59
N THR A 69 8.06 7.25 -16.61
CA THR A 69 8.33 8.70 -16.66
C THR A 69 9.83 8.97 -16.79
N PHE A 70 10.67 8.28 -16.02
CA PHE A 70 12.13 8.42 -16.08
C PHE A 70 12.70 8.03 -17.45
N GLU A 71 12.23 6.93 -18.05
CA GLU A 71 12.64 6.49 -19.38
C GLU A 71 12.22 7.47 -20.49
N ILE A 72 11.01 8.04 -20.38
CA ILE A 72 10.49 9.06 -21.31
C ILE A 72 11.26 10.38 -21.17
N VAL A 73 11.62 10.75 -19.94
CA VAL A 73 12.28 12.01 -19.60
C VAL A 73 13.82 11.95 -19.77
N LYS A 74 14.36 10.78 -20.17
CA LYS A 74 15.76 10.43 -20.45
C LYS A 74 16.82 11.54 -20.12
N PRO A 75 17.79 11.29 -19.22
CA PRO A 75 18.67 12.31 -18.63
C PRO A 75 19.68 13.00 -19.57
N GLU A 76 19.63 12.80 -20.89
CA GLU A 76 20.53 13.50 -21.83
C GLU A 76 20.25 15.02 -21.89
N GLU A 77 19.03 15.48 -21.56
CA GLU A 77 18.69 16.92 -21.50
C GLU A 77 18.60 17.49 -20.07
N MET A 78 18.57 16.66 -19.02
CA MET A 78 18.69 17.12 -17.62
C MET A 78 20.18 17.32 -17.28
N SER A 79 20.78 18.32 -17.92
CA SER A 79 22.18 18.72 -17.77
C SER A 79 22.62 18.82 -16.30
N LYS A 80 23.57 17.95 -15.90
CA LYS A 80 24.71 18.22 -14.99
C LYS A 80 24.48 19.27 -13.89
N GLY A 81 23.36 19.22 -13.19
CA GLY A 81 23.28 19.80 -11.86
C GLY A 81 24.15 18.93 -10.99
N LYS A 82 25.24 19.46 -10.43
CA LYS A 82 25.93 18.82 -9.31
C LYS A 82 24.95 18.77 -8.12
N SER A 83 23.96 17.87 -8.14
CA SER A 83 23.38 17.35 -6.93
C SER A 83 24.35 16.28 -6.43
N GLY A 84 25.50 16.74 -5.94
CA GLY A 84 26.44 15.91 -5.19
C GLY A 84 25.89 15.70 -3.79
N LEU A 85 24.66 15.19 -3.67
CA LEU A 85 24.21 14.55 -2.44
C LEU A 85 24.58 13.08 -2.57
N GLU A 86 25.87 12.79 -2.30
CA GLU A 86 26.21 11.47 -1.80
C GLU A 86 25.42 11.30 -0.51
N ILE A 87 24.30 10.55 -0.59
CA ILE A 87 23.65 10.08 0.61
C ILE A 87 24.68 9.16 1.26
N GLU A 88 25.38 9.66 2.29
CA GLU A 88 26.24 8.89 3.19
C GLU A 88 25.37 7.85 3.91
N THR A 89 25.02 6.80 3.16
CA THR A 89 24.30 5.65 3.67
C THR A 89 25.33 4.85 4.43
N SER A 90 25.23 4.84 5.75
CA SER A 90 26.04 3.93 6.56
C SER A 90 25.77 2.50 6.09
N GLU A 91 26.80 1.67 5.92
CA GLU A 91 26.71 0.27 5.46
C GLU A 91 25.73 -0.63 6.25
N LYS A 92 25.13 -0.12 7.34
CA LYS A 92 24.20 -0.82 8.24
C LYS A 92 22.73 -0.41 8.10
N GLU A 93 22.38 0.49 7.19
CA GLU A 93 20.99 0.94 7.05
C GLU A 93 20.10 -0.06 6.32
N THR A 94 18.92 -0.32 6.89
CA THR A 94 17.88 -1.14 6.25
C THR A 94 17.35 -0.45 4.98
N PRO A 95 16.86 -1.20 3.97
CA PRO A 95 16.29 -0.62 2.76
C PRO A 95 15.24 0.47 3.03
N PHE A 96 14.39 0.26 4.04
CA PHE A 96 13.39 1.24 4.44
C PHE A 96 13.98 2.51 5.06
N GLN A 97 15.07 2.41 5.81
CA GLN A 97 15.77 3.59 6.34
C GLN A 97 16.39 4.42 5.22
N GLN A 98 17.03 3.77 4.25
CA GLN A 98 17.60 4.45 3.09
C GLN A 98 16.52 5.19 2.29
N LEU A 99 15.33 4.60 2.17
CA LEU A 99 14.18 5.25 1.55
C LEU A 99 13.74 6.51 2.31
N MET A 100 13.69 6.43 3.64
CA MET A 100 13.30 7.57 4.47
C MET A 100 14.27 8.73 4.29
N THR A 101 15.57 8.44 4.24
CA THR A 101 16.61 9.44 3.95
C THR A 101 16.41 10.08 2.56
N ILE A 102 16.12 9.27 1.53
CA ILE A 102 15.81 9.79 0.19
C ILE A 102 14.57 10.68 0.23
N LYS A 103 13.50 10.24 0.91
CA LYS A 103 12.26 11.00 1.05
C LYS A 103 12.51 12.36 1.71
N GLU A 104 13.17 12.38 2.86
CA GLU A 104 13.50 13.62 3.58
C GLU A 104 14.35 14.55 2.72
N SER A 105 15.36 14.01 2.04
CA SER A 105 16.21 14.79 1.13
C SER A 105 15.41 15.42 -0.01
N MET A 106 14.51 14.66 -0.64
CA MET A 106 13.64 15.16 -1.70
C MET A 106 12.70 16.27 -1.20
N GLU A 107 12.05 16.05 -0.06
CA GLU A 107 11.13 17.04 0.52
C GLU A 107 11.87 18.33 0.88
N ASN A 108 13.04 18.22 1.50
CA ASN A 108 13.88 19.37 1.84
C ASN A 108 14.37 20.11 0.59
N ALA A 109 14.85 19.40 -0.44
CA ALA A 109 15.31 20.02 -1.68
C ALA A 109 14.21 20.85 -2.36
N VAL A 110 12.98 20.33 -2.41
CA VAL A 110 11.83 21.06 -2.96
C VAL A 110 11.44 22.25 -2.08
N ILE A 111 11.45 22.07 -0.77
CA ILE A 111 11.13 23.13 0.20
C ILE A 111 12.16 24.26 0.12
N ASP A 112 13.45 23.94 0.06
CA ASP A 112 14.52 24.93 0.05
C ASP A 112 14.54 25.69 -1.27
N LEU A 113 14.39 25.00 -2.41
CA LEU A 113 14.21 25.66 -3.70
C LEU A 113 12.97 26.58 -3.72
N ALA A 114 11.86 26.15 -3.11
CA ALA A 114 10.67 26.98 -3.00
C ALA A 114 10.90 28.23 -2.12
N LYS A 115 11.64 28.12 -1.01
CA LYS A 115 11.99 29.25 -0.15
C LYS A 115 12.90 30.25 -0.87
N GLU A 116 13.93 29.76 -1.57
CA GLU A 116 14.86 30.59 -2.34
C GLU A 116 14.12 31.45 -3.38
N GLU A 117 13.12 30.86 -4.04
CA GLU A 117 12.30 31.52 -5.06
C GLU A 117 11.08 32.28 -4.48
N GLY A 118 11.06 32.51 -3.17
CA GLY A 118 10.03 33.29 -2.48
C GLY A 118 8.63 32.67 -2.55
N ILE A 119 8.52 31.36 -2.72
CA ILE A 119 7.25 30.63 -2.65
C ILE A 119 6.94 30.34 -1.18
N SER A 120 5.72 30.65 -0.74
CA SER A 120 5.28 30.29 0.60
C SER A 120 5.18 28.77 0.75
N VAL A 121 5.99 28.22 1.67
CA VAL A 121 6.09 26.79 2.00
C VAL A 121 5.15 26.36 3.14
N THR A 122 4.49 27.30 3.80
CA THR A 122 3.65 27.03 4.97
C THR A 122 2.46 26.14 4.62
N ASN A 123 2.33 24.99 5.31
CA ASN A 123 1.23 24.03 5.15
C ASN A 123 1.08 23.46 3.71
N LYS A 124 2.15 23.45 2.91
CA LYS A 124 2.16 22.86 1.57
C LYS A 124 3.00 21.59 1.55
N ASN A 125 2.43 20.53 0.97
CA ASN A 125 3.16 19.30 0.65
C ASN A 125 4.15 19.59 -0.50
N ALA A 126 5.31 18.93 -0.48
CA ALA A 126 6.33 19.01 -1.54
C ALA A 126 5.76 18.78 -2.96
N LEU A 127 4.72 17.94 -3.11
CA LEU A 127 4.01 17.78 -4.39
C LEU A 127 3.40 19.10 -4.91
N PHE A 128 2.74 19.87 -4.04
CA PHE A 128 2.16 21.17 -4.42
C PHE A 128 3.24 22.24 -4.64
N LEU A 129 4.38 22.12 -3.97
CA LEU A 129 5.52 23.00 -4.19
C LEU A 129 6.16 22.74 -5.56
N CYS A 130 6.21 21.48 -6.04
CA CYS A 130 6.64 21.16 -7.40
C CYS A 130 5.74 21.85 -8.45
N ASP A 131 4.42 21.80 -8.28
CA ASP A 131 3.48 22.48 -9.19
C ASP A 131 3.70 24.02 -9.18
N ALA A 132 3.99 24.60 -8.01
CA ALA A 132 4.26 26.03 -7.88
C ALA A 132 5.61 26.43 -8.52
N LEU A 133 6.64 25.59 -8.39
CA LEU A 133 7.94 25.78 -9.02
C LEU A 133 7.86 25.64 -10.55
N GLU A 134 7.06 24.69 -11.04
CA GLU A 134 6.75 24.53 -12.46
C GLU A 134 5.99 25.74 -13.02
N ALA A 135 4.95 26.20 -12.31
CA ALA A 135 4.14 27.35 -12.73
C ALA A 135 4.95 28.66 -12.78
N LYS A 136 5.98 28.79 -11.94
CA LYS A 136 6.94 29.90 -12.00
C LYS A 136 8.04 29.71 -13.05
N GLY A 137 8.15 28.54 -13.67
CA GLY A 137 9.19 28.20 -14.64
C GLY A 137 10.57 27.94 -14.03
N ILE A 138 10.66 27.74 -12.71
CA ILE A 138 11.93 27.46 -11.99
C ILE A 138 12.43 26.06 -12.32
N ILE A 139 11.51 25.09 -12.41
CA ILE A 139 11.79 23.74 -12.86
C ILE A 139 11.01 23.45 -14.13
N THR A 140 11.59 22.65 -15.03
CA THR A 140 10.90 22.21 -16.23
C THR A 140 9.73 21.29 -15.87
N LYS A 141 8.73 21.22 -16.75
CA LYS A 141 7.61 20.28 -16.61
C LYS A 141 8.09 18.84 -16.42
N GLN A 142 9.12 18.44 -17.16
CA GLN A 142 9.74 17.12 -17.06
C GLN A 142 10.35 16.87 -15.67
N LYS A 143 11.14 17.81 -15.13
CA LYS A 143 11.73 17.70 -13.78
C LYS A 143 10.67 17.72 -12.68
N SER A 144 9.61 18.51 -12.86
CA SER A 144 8.43 18.52 -11.98
C SER A 144 7.70 17.18 -11.98
N GLU A 145 7.42 16.61 -13.17
CA GLU A 145 6.73 15.32 -13.31
C GLU A 145 7.54 14.15 -12.72
N LEU A 146 8.87 14.14 -12.92
CA LEU A 146 9.74 13.12 -12.34
C LEU A 146 9.80 13.24 -10.81
N THR A 147 10.04 14.44 -10.29
CA THR A 147 10.06 14.69 -8.83
C THR A 147 8.72 14.30 -8.19
N LYS A 148 7.59 14.68 -8.80
CA LYS A 148 6.24 14.32 -8.32
C LYS A 148 6.00 12.82 -8.33
N SER A 149 6.44 12.13 -9.38
CA SER A 149 6.28 10.68 -9.50
C SER A 149 7.10 9.97 -8.42
N LEU A 150 8.35 10.39 -8.22
CA LEU A 150 9.22 9.80 -7.21
C LEU A 150 8.73 10.09 -5.78
N LEU A 151 8.23 11.31 -5.51
CA LEU A 151 7.58 11.66 -4.22
C LEU A 151 6.36 10.77 -3.93
N LYS A 152 5.57 10.40 -4.94
CA LYS A 152 4.43 9.48 -4.75
C LYS A 152 4.90 8.07 -4.39
N VAL A 153 5.93 7.57 -5.07
CA VAL A 153 6.52 6.24 -4.82
C VAL A 153 7.03 6.15 -3.39
N VAL A 154 7.87 7.10 -2.96
CA VAL A 154 8.44 7.07 -1.60
C VAL A 154 7.39 7.25 -0.51
N ASN A 155 6.28 7.94 -0.79
CA ASN A 155 5.17 8.11 0.15
C ASN A 155 4.28 6.87 0.30
N LEU A 156 4.22 5.99 -0.71
CA LEU A 156 3.42 4.75 -0.68
C LEU A 156 4.22 3.54 -0.19
N ALA A 157 5.53 3.66 -0.05
CA ALA A 157 6.38 2.55 0.29
C ALA A 157 6.11 2.00 1.70
N SER A 158 6.13 0.67 1.80
CA SER A 158 6.00 -0.04 3.07
C SER A 158 7.37 -0.40 3.65
N LYS A 159 7.39 -0.81 4.93
CA LYS A 159 8.60 -1.32 5.61
C LYS A 159 9.22 -2.55 4.94
N ASN A 160 8.50 -3.22 4.04
CA ASN A 160 8.93 -4.43 3.36
C ASN A 160 9.61 -4.16 2.00
N ILE A 161 10.01 -2.92 1.72
CA ILE A 161 10.70 -2.57 0.48
C ILE A 161 12.00 -3.36 0.31
N THR A 162 12.26 -3.82 -0.91
CA THR A 162 13.44 -4.63 -1.24
C THR A 162 14.64 -3.77 -1.61
N ALA A 163 15.85 -4.33 -1.48
CA ALA A 163 17.08 -3.65 -1.88
C ALA A 163 17.10 -3.27 -3.38
N ALA A 164 16.50 -4.10 -4.24
CA ALA A 164 16.39 -3.81 -5.69
C ALA A 164 15.52 -2.58 -5.96
N GLN A 165 14.34 -2.50 -5.31
CA GLN A 165 13.44 -1.35 -5.44
C GLN A 165 14.10 -0.06 -4.92
N ILE A 166 14.89 -0.12 -3.85
CA ILE A 166 15.68 1.02 -3.37
C ILE A 166 16.73 1.45 -4.39
N GLN A 167 17.43 0.50 -5.02
CA GLN A 167 18.45 0.83 -6.01
C GLN A 167 17.84 1.54 -7.23
N GLU A 168 16.66 1.13 -7.67
CA GLU A 168 15.90 1.79 -8.73
C GLU A 168 15.53 3.22 -8.32
N ILE A 169 15.00 3.41 -7.12
CA ILE A 169 14.66 4.73 -6.56
C ILE A 169 15.89 5.63 -6.46
N LYS A 170 17.03 5.10 -5.99
CA LYS A 170 18.31 5.84 -5.94
C LYS A 170 18.78 6.28 -7.31
N THR A 171 18.64 5.40 -8.31
CA THR A 171 19.05 5.70 -9.69
C THR A 171 18.22 6.85 -10.27
N MET A 172 16.90 6.82 -10.05
CA MET A 172 16.01 7.92 -10.46
C MET A 172 16.27 9.20 -9.68
N TYR A 173 16.52 9.11 -8.37
CA TYR A 173 16.84 10.25 -7.52
C TYR A 173 18.13 10.97 -7.95
N ASN A 174 19.19 10.21 -8.25
CA ASN A 174 20.48 10.76 -8.67
C ASN A 174 20.44 11.46 -10.04
N ALA A 175 19.35 11.31 -10.79
CA ALA A 175 19.17 11.92 -12.11
C ALA A 175 18.31 13.20 -12.09
N LEU A 176 17.82 13.61 -10.91
CA LEU A 176 17.10 14.87 -10.69
C LEU A 176 18.04 16.07 -10.54
#